data_AF-O66701-F1
#
_entry.id   AF-O66701-F1
#
_cell.length_a   1.000
_cell.length_b   1.000
_cell.length_c   1.000
_cell.angle_alpha   90.00
_cell.angle_beta   90.00
_cell.angle_gamma   90.00
#
_symmetry.space_group_name_H-M   'P 1'
#
loop_
_entity.id
_entity.type
_entity.pdbx_description
1 polymer ?
#
loop_
_entity_poly.entity_id
_entity_poly.type
_entity_poly.pdbx_seq_one_letter_code
_entity_poly.pdbx_strand_id
1 'polypeptide(L)'
;MANTIVVGELIFGTGYFSTGKLEVGKEKGKETDNKKNFIHKALKKVDFLEEFESLNLLLNKYIPIPCGDIVTIKNNNEKLWLKDGTINEELKKIFLEEIIKDDNFGKLKEKLKNFSEILKRKNREIAQSLLNQGYVNVFNEDEFLKLKTAERLIVGLGTTHVFETGLALHHLFGIPYIPSSSLKGIVRMAHFWEIVEENIKNIKEDKKDDVIKRLQEKLQKGDIRKEQNKEFLIHMLLFGTQKFKGLLTFLDAYPMIDESNKNKIFDLDLINVHYKSYYTQNKPPGDWENPNPVYFLTVSKGIEFHFWVLFDSYRAEKLKKYNDFENVINELLDNNYENLRNKLKELLEDTLTLYGVGAKTRLDYGIFDGGNK
;
A
#
# COMPACT_ATOMS: atom_id res chain seq x y z
N MET A 1 -45.65 5.11 -8.28
CA MET A 1 -44.34 5.42 -7.66
C MET A 1 -44.60 6.40 -6.54
N ALA A 2 -44.01 6.20 -5.36
CA ALA A 2 -44.14 7.11 -4.22
C ALA A 2 -43.01 8.15 -4.25
N ASN A 3 -43.30 9.40 -3.88
CA ASN A 3 -42.25 10.38 -3.61
C ASN A 3 -41.48 9.94 -2.35
N THR A 4 -40.17 10.17 -2.35
CA THR A 4 -39.24 9.65 -1.32
C THR A 4 -38.31 10.78 -0.88
N ILE A 5 -38.69 11.52 0.16
CA ILE A 5 -37.90 12.63 0.68
C ILE A 5 -36.92 12.09 1.73
N VAL A 6 -35.67 12.54 1.67
CA VAL A 6 -34.58 12.22 2.61
C VAL A 6 -34.24 13.48 3.40
N VAL A 7 -34.29 13.39 4.73
CA VAL A 7 -33.96 14.48 5.66
C VAL A 7 -32.94 14.00 6.70
N GLY A 8 -31.93 14.81 7.01
CA GLY A 8 -30.90 14.52 8.04
C GLY A 8 -29.71 15.48 7.98
N GLU A 9 -28.64 15.20 8.73
CA GLU A 9 -27.36 15.92 8.62
C GLU A 9 -26.14 14.98 8.77
N LEU A 10 -24.99 15.39 8.24
CA LEU A 10 -23.70 14.70 8.44
C LEU A 10 -22.76 15.60 9.23
N ILE A 11 -22.16 15.03 10.27
CA ILE A 11 -21.10 15.62 11.09
C ILE A 11 -19.78 14.95 10.72
N PHE A 12 -18.69 15.71 10.60
CA PHE A 12 -17.38 15.19 10.19
C PHE A 12 -16.41 15.23 11.37
N GLY A 13 -15.90 14.07 11.76
CA GLY A 13 -15.05 13.92 12.95
C GLY A 13 -15.77 14.31 14.26
N THR A 14 -15.05 14.95 15.18
CA THR A 14 -15.54 15.28 16.53
C THR A 14 -16.42 16.54 16.57
N GLY A 15 -17.40 16.67 15.67
CA GLY A 15 -18.23 17.88 15.57
C GLY A 15 -17.55 19.08 14.90
N TYR A 16 -16.41 18.89 14.22
CA TYR A 16 -15.63 19.99 13.65
C TYR A 16 -16.33 20.70 12.49
N PHE A 17 -17.03 19.93 11.66
CA PHE A 17 -17.90 20.41 10.60
C PHE A 17 -19.27 19.71 10.69
N SER A 18 -20.34 20.43 10.38
CA SER A 18 -21.69 19.87 10.16
C SER A 18 -22.29 20.46 8.89
N THR A 19 -22.97 19.63 8.10
CA THR A 19 -23.76 20.13 6.95
C THR A 19 -24.93 21.00 7.37
N GLY A 20 -25.35 20.91 8.64
CA GLY A 20 -26.70 21.22 9.08
C GLY A 20 -27.75 20.35 8.39
N LYS A 21 -29.01 20.46 8.83
CA LYS A 21 -30.12 19.71 8.22
C LYS A 21 -30.26 19.99 6.72
N LEU A 22 -30.40 18.90 5.96
CA LEU A 22 -30.53 18.86 4.51
C LEU A 22 -31.80 18.07 4.12
N GLU A 23 -32.50 18.57 3.10
CA GLU A 23 -33.64 17.89 2.45
C GLU A 23 -33.29 17.58 0.98
N VAL A 24 -33.63 16.38 0.51
CA VAL A 24 -33.48 15.93 -0.89
C VAL A 24 -34.65 15.02 -1.28
N GLY A 25 -35.15 15.09 -2.53
CA GLY A 25 -36.02 14.04 -3.10
C GLY A 25 -37.50 14.38 -3.32
N LYS A 26 -37.83 15.55 -3.90
CA LYS A 26 -39.21 15.89 -4.33
C LYS A 26 -39.67 15.18 -5.61
N GLU A 27 -38.78 14.49 -6.30
CA GLU A 27 -39.03 13.81 -7.58
C GLU A 27 -39.16 12.29 -7.44
N LYS A 28 -39.63 11.61 -8.51
CA LYS A 28 -39.88 10.16 -8.56
C LYS A 28 -38.58 9.33 -8.72
N GLY A 29 -37.67 9.43 -7.75
CA GLY A 29 -36.45 8.60 -7.67
C GLY A 29 -36.64 7.30 -6.90
N LYS A 30 -35.63 6.40 -6.91
CA LYS A 30 -35.56 5.29 -5.94
C LYS A 30 -34.98 5.79 -4.62
N GLU A 31 -35.26 5.03 -3.56
CA GLU A 31 -34.76 5.26 -2.20
C GLU A 31 -33.22 5.42 -2.16
N THR A 32 -32.51 4.58 -2.91
CA THR A 32 -31.05 4.62 -3.06
C THR A 32 -30.56 5.90 -3.76
N ASP A 33 -31.26 6.35 -4.81
CA ASP A 33 -30.85 7.51 -5.62
C ASP A 33 -30.94 8.79 -4.80
N ASN A 34 -32.06 8.98 -4.07
CA ASN A 34 -32.28 10.18 -3.27
C ASN A 34 -31.33 10.27 -2.07
N LYS A 35 -30.89 9.13 -1.52
CA LYS A 35 -29.85 9.09 -0.49
C LYS A 35 -28.42 9.31 -1.03
N LYS A 36 -28.09 8.83 -2.24
CA LYS A 36 -26.85 9.23 -2.93
C LYS A 36 -26.84 10.75 -3.16
N ASN A 37 -27.95 11.31 -3.67
CA ASN A 37 -28.13 12.75 -3.84
C ASN A 37 -28.04 13.53 -2.52
N PHE A 38 -28.49 12.97 -1.39
CA PHE A 38 -28.30 13.54 -0.05
C PHE A 38 -26.81 13.60 0.32
N ILE A 39 -26.06 12.50 0.18
CA ILE A 39 -24.63 12.47 0.49
C ILE A 39 -23.85 13.39 -0.44
N HIS A 40 -24.12 13.38 -1.74
CA HIS A 40 -23.51 14.29 -2.72
C HIS A 40 -23.77 15.77 -2.38
N LYS A 41 -25.01 16.13 -1.97
CA LYS A 41 -25.37 17.48 -1.51
C LYS A 41 -24.75 17.86 -0.16
N ALA A 42 -24.52 16.88 0.72
CA ALA A 42 -23.82 17.03 1.98
C ALA A 42 -22.32 17.30 1.75
N LEU A 43 -21.67 16.50 0.89
CA LEU A 43 -20.27 16.69 0.54
C LEU A 43 -20.08 18.05 -0.18
N LYS A 44 -20.96 18.42 -1.12
CA LYS A 44 -20.95 19.75 -1.77
C LYS A 44 -21.12 20.98 -0.84
N LYS A 45 -21.48 20.79 0.44
CA LYS A 45 -21.48 21.88 1.43
C LYS A 45 -20.12 22.09 2.11
N VAL A 46 -19.19 21.15 2.01
CA VAL A 46 -17.84 21.24 2.57
C VAL A 46 -16.89 21.73 1.48
N ASP A 47 -16.19 22.86 1.66
CA ASP A 47 -14.99 23.08 0.85
C ASP A 47 -13.85 22.27 1.49
N PHE A 48 -13.77 20.99 1.10
CA PHE A 48 -12.77 20.01 1.55
C PHE A 48 -11.31 20.48 1.42
N LEU A 49 -11.06 21.62 0.79
CA LEU A 49 -9.82 21.95 0.11
C LEU A 49 -9.21 23.21 0.72
N GLU A 50 -10.03 24.06 1.35
CA GLU A 50 -9.61 24.92 2.47
C GLU A 50 -9.52 24.10 3.79
N GLU A 51 -10.49 23.22 4.08
CA GLU A 51 -10.57 22.56 5.40
C GLU A 51 -9.66 21.34 5.60
N PHE A 52 -9.31 20.58 4.55
CA PHE A 52 -8.49 19.36 4.70
C PHE A 52 -7.16 19.40 3.93
N GLU A 53 -6.08 19.19 4.68
CA GLU A 53 -4.71 19.21 4.16
C GLU A 53 -4.38 17.96 3.32
N SER A 54 -4.90 16.79 3.67
CA SER A 54 -4.61 15.53 2.98
C SER A 54 -5.73 14.48 3.05
N LEU A 55 -5.72 13.55 2.09
CA LEU A 55 -6.64 12.40 2.05
C LEU A 55 -6.51 11.50 3.30
N ASN A 56 -5.33 11.45 3.93
CA ASN A 56 -5.11 10.70 5.17
C ASN A 56 -6.00 11.22 6.31
N LEU A 57 -6.16 12.55 6.43
CA LEU A 57 -7.05 13.17 7.43
C LEU A 57 -8.53 12.93 7.10
N LEU A 58 -8.92 13.04 5.83
CA LEU A 58 -10.29 12.79 5.39
C LEU A 58 -10.74 11.36 5.74
N LEU A 59 -9.89 10.36 5.49
CA LEU A 59 -10.23 8.96 5.71
C LEU A 59 -10.11 8.50 7.18
N ASN A 60 -9.19 9.07 7.98
CA ASN A 60 -9.00 8.63 9.38
C ASN A 60 -9.69 9.51 10.43
N LYS A 61 -9.83 10.82 10.20
CA LYS A 61 -10.24 11.80 11.22
C LYS A 61 -11.56 12.49 10.90
N TYR A 62 -11.77 12.85 9.63
CA TYR A 62 -12.95 13.59 9.17
C TYR A 62 -13.94 12.69 8.42
N ILE A 63 -14.23 11.55 9.03
CA ILE A 63 -15.22 10.60 8.54
C ILE A 63 -16.62 11.19 8.75
N PRO A 64 -17.54 11.10 7.76
CA PRO A 64 -18.94 11.48 7.94
C PRO A 64 -19.65 10.51 8.91
N ILE A 65 -19.94 11.02 10.10
CA ILE A 65 -20.82 10.43 11.10
C ILE A 65 -22.23 11.01 10.86
N PRO A 66 -23.26 10.17 10.64
CA PRO A 66 -24.63 10.65 10.50
C PRO A 66 -25.13 11.13 11.87
N CYS A 67 -25.60 12.38 11.95
CA CYS A 67 -26.17 12.92 13.19
C CYS A 67 -27.66 13.17 13.02
N GLY A 68 -28.43 12.72 14.02
CA GLY A 68 -29.89 12.60 13.92
C GLY A 68 -30.33 11.53 12.91
N ASP A 69 -31.63 11.26 12.93
CA ASP A 69 -32.22 10.24 12.07
C ASP A 69 -32.23 10.69 10.60
N ILE A 70 -31.59 9.90 9.72
CA ILE A 70 -31.78 10.07 8.27
C ILE A 70 -33.14 9.46 7.91
N VAL A 71 -34.20 10.29 7.88
CA VAL A 71 -35.58 9.85 7.64
C VAL A 71 -35.87 9.81 6.14
N THR A 72 -36.38 8.66 5.68
CA THR A 72 -37.03 8.50 4.38
C THR A 72 -38.55 8.62 4.55
N ILE A 73 -39.17 9.67 4.01
CA ILE A 73 -40.62 9.89 4.02
C ILE A 73 -41.22 9.35 2.72
N LYS A 74 -42.16 8.41 2.82
CA LYS A 74 -42.78 7.73 1.68
C LYS A 74 -44.28 7.50 1.92
N ASN A 75 -45.13 8.25 1.22
CA ASN A 75 -46.60 8.22 1.38
C ASN A 75 -47.04 8.32 2.86
N ASN A 76 -46.54 9.35 3.57
CA ASN A 76 -46.75 9.61 5.02
C ASN A 76 -46.20 8.54 5.98
N ASN A 77 -45.60 7.46 5.50
CA ASN A 77 -44.83 6.54 6.35
C ASN A 77 -43.36 6.97 6.40
N GLU A 78 -42.80 7.02 7.61
CA GLU A 78 -41.39 7.33 7.85
C GLU A 78 -40.56 6.06 8.03
N LYS A 79 -39.36 6.04 7.43
CA LYS A 79 -38.39 4.94 7.55
C LYS A 79 -37.01 5.52 7.85
N LEU A 80 -36.53 5.31 9.06
CA LEU A 80 -35.18 5.71 9.48
C LEU A 80 -34.13 4.87 8.71
N TRP A 81 -33.05 5.50 8.25
CA TRP A 81 -31.90 4.83 7.64
C TRP A 81 -30.82 4.44 8.65
N LEU A 82 -30.62 5.31 9.64
CA LEU A 82 -29.55 5.30 10.64
C LEU A 82 -30.14 5.91 11.92
N LYS A 83 -29.87 5.29 13.08
CA LYS A 83 -30.55 5.59 14.36
C LYS A 83 -29.61 5.80 15.55
N ASP A 84 -28.41 5.20 15.48
CA ASP A 84 -27.49 5.09 16.63
C ASP A 84 -26.17 5.86 16.42
N GLY A 85 -26.10 6.76 15.43
CA GLY A 85 -24.89 7.51 15.06
C GLY A 85 -23.75 6.66 14.48
N THR A 86 -23.99 5.37 14.20
CA THR A 86 -22.97 4.43 13.71
C THR A 86 -22.79 4.53 12.20
N ILE A 87 -21.55 4.36 11.74
CA ILE A 87 -21.23 4.30 10.30
C ILE A 87 -21.58 2.89 9.80
N ASN A 88 -22.51 2.78 8.86
CA ASN A 88 -22.80 1.51 8.19
C ASN A 88 -22.02 1.39 6.87
N GLU A 89 -21.84 0.15 6.40
CA GLU A 89 -21.07 -0.15 5.18
C GLU A 89 -21.71 0.43 3.90
N GLU A 90 -23.00 0.77 3.92
CA GLU A 90 -23.68 1.43 2.80
C GLU A 90 -23.33 2.93 2.72
N LEU A 91 -23.31 3.64 3.85
CA LEU A 91 -22.81 5.02 3.96
C LEU A 91 -21.32 5.09 3.61
N LYS A 92 -20.50 4.17 4.14
CA LYS A 92 -19.09 4.01 3.79
C LYS A 92 -18.91 3.85 2.28
N LYS A 93 -19.64 2.92 1.66
CA LYS A 93 -19.59 2.69 0.20
C LYS A 93 -19.86 3.98 -0.57
N ILE A 94 -20.95 4.68 -0.25
CA ILE A 94 -21.31 5.90 -0.99
C ILE A 94 -20.25 6.99 -0.77
N PHE A 95 -19.77 7.20 0.45
CA PHE A 95 -18.70 8.17 0.73
C PHE A 95 -17.41 7.88 -0.08
N LEU A 96 -16.98 6.62 -0.14
CA LEU A 96 -15.82 6.22 -0.94
C LEU A 96 -16.08 6.30 -2.45
N GLU A 97 -17.30 5.98 -2.92
CA GLU A 97 -17.70 6.20 -4.32
C GLU A 97 -17.59 7.69 -4.70
N GLU A 98 -18.05 8.61 -3.85
CA GLU A 98 -18.01 10.05 -4.13
C GLU A 98 -16.58 10.62 -4.11
N ILE A 99 -15.71 10.18 -3.19
CA ILE A 99 -14.28 10.58 -3.16
C ILE A 99 -13.58 10.25 -4.49
N ILE A 100 -13.88 9.09 -5.08
CA ILE A 100 -13.32 8.68 -6.37
C ILE A 100 -13.96 9.51 -7.50
N LYS A 101 -15.29 9.52 -7.56
CA LYS A 101 -16.05 9.99 -8.73
C LYS A 101 -16.14 11.50 -8.88
N ASP A 102 -16.25 12.24 -7.78
CA ASP A 102 -16.71 13.63 -7.85
C ASP A 102 -15.60 14.60 -8.29
N ASP A 103 -15.98 15.56 -9.12
CA ASP A 103 -15.14 16.68 -9.58
C ASP A 103 -14.95 17.74 -8.48
N ASN A 104 -15.79 17.75 -7.44
CA ASN A 104 -15.57 18.61 -6.28
C ASN A 104 -14.31 18.21 -5.49
N PHE A 105 -13.86 16.95 -5.59
CA PHE A 105 -12.52 16.55 -5.12
C PHE A 105 -11.40 16.93 -6.11
N GLY A 106 -11.66 17.75 -7.12
CA GLY A 106 -10.68 18.23 -8.11
C GLY A 106 -9.45 18.88 -7.48
N LYS A 107 -9.61 19.85 -6.56
CA LYS A 107 -8.44 20.44 -5.87
C LYS A 107 -7.70 19.41 -4.98
N LEU A 108 -8.34 18.32 -4.54
CA LEU A 108 -7.65 17.23 -3.80
C LEU A 108 -6.83 16.35 -4.76
N LYS A 109 -7.36 16.10 -5.97
CA LYS A 109 -6.64 15.39 -7.05
C LYS A 109 -5.42 16.23 -7.52
N GLU A 110 -5.50 17.56 -7.52
CA GLU A 110 -4.32 18.44 -7.65
C GLU A 110 -3.37 18.36 -6.44
N LYS A 111 -3.86 18.37 -5.19
CA LYS A 111 -3.01 18.18 -4.00
C LYS A 111 -2.22 16.86 -4.09
N LEU A 112 -2.84 15.76 -4.50
CA LEU A 112 -2.18 14.46 -4.71
C LEU A 112 -1.06 14.52 -5.76
N LYS A 113 -1.30 15.15 -6.92
CA LYS A 113 -0.26 15.40 -7.94
C LYS A 113 0.92 16.21 -7.37
N ASN A 114 0.64 17.33 -6.70
CA ASN A 114 1.67 18.17 -6.08
C ASN A 114 2.45 17.45 -4.98
N PHE A 115 1.78 16.62 -4.17
CA PHE A 115 2.42 15.81 -3.14
C PHE A 115 3.27 14.67 -3.71
N SER A 116 2.92 14.11 -4.88
CA SER A 116 3.74 13.10 -5.57
C SER A 116 5.08 13.69 -6.00
N GLU A 117 5.08 14.88 -6.63
CA GLU A 117 6.32 15.60 -6.97
C GLU A 117 7.14 16.03 -5.74
N ILE A 118 6.50 16.42 -4.63
CA ILE A 118 7.20 16.70 -3.36
C ILE A 118 7.89 15.44 -2.81
N LEU A 119 7.23 14.28 -2.84
CA LEU A 119 7.79 13.01 -2.39
C LEU A 119 8.91 12.49 -3.29
N LYS A 120 8.75 12.66 -4.60
CA LYS A 120 9.77 12.37 -5.63
C LYS A 120 11.02 13.25 -5.46
N ARG A 121 10.84 14.54 -5.18
CA ARG A 121 11.96 15.45 -4.84
C ARG A 121 12.63 15.06 -3.53
N LYS A 122 11.86 14.72 -2.48
CA LYS A 122 12.38 14.19 -1.20
C LYS A 122 13.22 12.92 -1.41
N ASN A 123 12.78 11.97 -2.25
CA ASN A 123 13.58 10.78 -2.55
C ASN A 123 14.89 11.14 -3.28
N ARG A 124 14.88 12.09 -4.20
CA ARG A 124 16.10 12.63 -4.84
C ARG A 124 17.04 13.33 -3.85
N GLU A 125 16.51 14.14 -2.96
CA GLU A 125 17.28 14.80 -1.88
C GLU A 125 17.95 13.77 -0.96
N ILE A 126 17.23 12.69 -0.58
CA ILE A 126 17.77 11.57 0.21
C ILE A 126 18.83 10.79 -0.59
N ALA A 127 18.56 10.47 -1.87
CA ALA A 127 19.49 9.77 -2.74
C ALA A 127 20.80 10.56 -2.90
N GLN A 128 20.74 11.85 -3.22
CA GLN A 128 21.93 12.71 -3.34
C GLN A 128 22.71 12.81 -2.02
N SER A 129 22.01 12.89 -0.88
CA SER A 129 22.65 12.86 0.45
C SER A 129 23.42 11.56 0.69
N LEU A 130 22.90 10.42 0.22
CA LEU A 130 23.58 9.12 0.27
C LEU A 130 24.75 9.03 -0.73
N LEU A 131 24.59 9.53 -1.96
CA LEU A 131 25.68 9.60 -2.95
C LEU A 131 26.87 10.41 -2.39
N ASN A 132 26.60 11.54 -1.73
CA ASN A 132 27.62 12.35 -1.06
C ASN A 132 28.32 11.63 0.11
N GLN A 133 27.75 10.53 0.62
CA GLN A 133 28.34 9.65 1.64
C GLN A 133 29.05 8.42 1.04
N GLY A 134 29.18 8.35 -0.30
CA GLY A 134 29.83 7.24 -1.00
C GLY A 134 28.93 6.01 -1.21
N TYR A 135 27.61 6.18 -1.20
CA TYR A 135 26.71 5.22 -1.83
C TYR A 135 26.73 5.41 -3.36
N VAL A 136 26.29 4.40 -4.09
CA VAL A 136 25.94 4.52 -5.52
C VAL A 136 24.46 4.18 -5.73
N ASN A 137 23.90 4.66 -6.84
CA ASN A 137 22.58 4.26 -7.29
C ASN A 137 22.69 2.97 -8.12
N VAL A 138 22.02 1.89 -7.72
CA VAL A 138 22.11 0.60 -8.42
C VAL A 138 21.66 0.71 -9.88
N PHE A 139 20.70 1.60 -10.16
CA PHE A 139 20.13 1.75 -11.50
C PHE A 139 20.84 2.80 -12.38
N ASN A 140 21.87 3.50 -11.88
CA ASN A 140 22.59 4.61 -12.55
C ASN A 140 21.71 5.51 -13.45
N GLU A 141 21.65 5.21 -14.75
CA GLU A 141 21.05 6.01 -15.82
C GLU A 141 19.56 6.30 -15.63
N ASP A 142 18.80 5.35 -15.07
CA ASP A 142 17.34 5.46 -14.91
C ASP A 142 16.90 6.24 -13.66
N GLU A 143 17.84 6.58 -12.75
CA GLU A 143 17.66 6.96 -11.33
C GLU A 143 16.90 5.93 -10.45
N PHE A 144 15.96 5.17 -11.00
CA PHE A 144 15.09 4.24 -10.26
C PHE A 144 14.43 3.26 -11.24
N LEU A 145 14.12 2.05 -10.78
CA LEU A 145 13.28 1.14 -11.56
C LEU A 145 11.83 1.67 -11.60
N LYS A 146 11.18 1.54 -12.77
CA LYS A 146 9.82 2.00 -13.04
C LYS A 146 8.96 0.78 -13.36
N LEU A 147 7.99 0.47 -12.52
CA LEU A 147 7.03 -0.63 -12.75
C LEU A 147 5.60 -0.12 -12.51
N LYS A 148 4.63 -0.70 -13.19
CA LYS A 148 3.20 -0.35 -13.09
C LYS A 148 2.41 -1.43 -12.37
N THR A 149 1.39 -1.06 -11.61
CA THR A 149 0.48 -2.03 -10.99
C THR A 149 -0.29 -2.79 -12.07
N ALA A 150 -0.03 -4.08 -12.26
CA ALA A 150 -0.78 -4.91 -13.22
C ALA A 150 -2.23 -5.12 -12.72
N GLU A 151 -2.36 -5.33 -11.40
CA GLU A 151 -3.64 -5.43 -10.71
C GLU A 151 -3.69 -4.51 -9.48
N ARG A 152 -4.88 -4.40 -8.86
CA ARG A 152 -5.12 -3.50 -7.71
C ARG A 152 -4.11 -3.73 -6.59
N LEU A 153 -3.51 -2.68 -6.07
CA LEU A 153 -2.52 -2.75 -4.99
C LEU A 153 -3.15 -2.33 -3.65
N ILE A 154 -3.02 -3.19 -2.64
CA ILE A 154 -3.36 -2.88 -1.24
C ILE A 154 -2.11 -3.01 -0.38
N VAL A 155 -1.68 -1.91 0.24
CA VAL A 155 -0.59 -1.91 1.22
C VAL A 155 -1.18 -1.59 2.59
N GLY A 156 -0.77 -2.28 3.66
CA GLY A 156 -1.07 -1.85 5.02
C GLY A 156 -2.40 -2.33 5.64
N LEU A 157 -3.05 -3.38 5.11
CA LEU A 157 -4.34 -3.88 5.60
C LEU A 157 -4.44 -4.20 7.10
N GLY A 158 -3.32 -4.33 7.80
CA GLY A 158 -3.25 -4.54 9.26
C GLY A 158 -3.15 -3.26 10.11
N THR A 159 -3.21 -2.05 9.53
CA THR A 159 -3.23 -0.81 10.31
C THR A 159 -4.62 -0.54 10.90
N THR A 160 -4.67 -0.15 12.17
CA THR A 160 -5.90 0.24 12.86
C THR A 160 -6.45 1.53 12.25
N HIS A 161 -7.58 1.42 11.56
CA HIS A 161 -8.25 2.51 10.84
C HIS A 161 -9.73 2.47 11.20
N VAL A 162 -10.39 3.61 11.39
CA VAL A 162 -11.81 3.70 11.80
C VAL A 162 -12.79 3.17 10.71
N PHE A 163 -12.26 2.74 9.56
CA PHE A 163 -12.99 2.07 8.47
C PHE A 163 -12.54 0.61 8.24
N GLU A 164 -11.73 0.02 9.13
CA GLU A 164 -11.31 -1.40 9.16
C GLU A 164 -10.88 -2.00 7.80
N THR A 165 -9.98 -1.35 7.08
CA THR A 165 -9.23 -1.93 5.94
C THR A 165 -8.16 -0.94 5.49
N GLY A 166 -6.98 -0.99 6.12
CA GLY A 166 -5.94 0.03 5.95
C GLY A 166 -5.32 0.05 4.55
N LEU A 167 -5.36 1.21 3.89
CA LEU A 167 -4.42 1.55 2.82
C LEU A 167 -3.27 2.38 3.44
N ALA A 168 -2.02 2.03 3.15
CA ALA A 168 -0.84 2.68 3.74
C ALA A 168 -0.61 4.06 3.11
N LEU A 169 -1.25 5.07 3.68
CA LEU A 169 -1.14 6.47 3.25
C LEU A 169 -0.01 7.19 3.99
N HIS A 170 0.84 7.92 3.27
CA HIS A 170 1.86 8.77 3.85
C HIS A 170 1.20 9.84 4.72
N HIS A 171 1.49 9.85 6.02
CA HIS A 171 0.66 10.51 7.04
C HIS A 171 0.35 12.00 6.78
N LEU A 172 1.30 12.74 6.20
CA LEU A 172 1.14 14.18 5.88
C LEU A 172 0.44 14.45 4.55
N PHE A 173 0.43 13.50 3.62
CA PHE A 173 0.09 13.74 2.21
C PHE A 173 -1.08 12.91 1.68
N GLY A 174 -1.45 11.81 2.34
CA GLY A 174 -2.56 10.97 1.87
C GLY A 174 -2.28 10.19 0.59
N ILE A 175 -1.02 10.12 0.16
CA ILE A 175 -0.58 9.31 -0.98
C ILE A 175 -0.33 7.86 -0.51
N PRO A 176 -0.85 6.84 -1.22
CA PRO A 176 -0.51 5.45 -0.95
C PRO A 176 0.95 5.19 -1.29
N TYR A 177 1.66 4.42 -0.47
CA TYR A 177 3.08 4.13 -0.70
C TYR A 177 3.44 2.70 -0.32
N ILE A 178 4.55 2.20 -0.87
CA ILE A 178 5.11 0.91 -0.53
C ILE A 178 6.34 1.16 0.37
N PRO A 179 6.31 0.73 1.65
CA PRO A 179 7.44 0.92 2.56
C PRO A 179 8.73 0.26 2.05
N SER A 180 9.83 0.99 2.16
CA SER A 180 11.22 0.51 2.00
C SER A 180 11.50 -0.81 2.73
N SER A 181 10.90 -1.01 3.91
CA SER A 181 10.98 -2.25 4.68
C SER A 181 10.25 -3.43 4.03
N SER A 182 9.11 -3.19 3.37
CA SER A 182 8.41 -4.19 2.56
C SER A 182 9.21 -4.56 1.33
N LEU A 183 9.75 -3.57 0.60
CA LEU A 183 10.58 -3.79 -0.59
C LEU A 183 11.85 -4.58 -0.27
N LYS A 184 12.60 -4.18 0.76
CA LYS A 184 13.77 -4.93 1.23
C LYS A 184 13.39 -6.32 1.77
N GLY A 185 12.19 -6.47 2.32
CA GLY A 185 11.64 -7.74 2.81
C GLY A 185 11.39 -8.75 1.69
N ILE A 186 10.68 -8.35 0.64
CA ILE A 186 10.33 -9.25 -0.48
C ILE A 186 11.56 -9.61 -1.32
N VAL A 187 12.45 -8.65 -1.65
CA VAL A 187 13.68 -8.93 -2.42
C VAL A 187 14.65 -9.82 -1.62
N ARG A 188 14.73 -9.65 -0.30
CA ARG A 188 15.47 -10.58 0.58
C ARG A 188 14.84 -11.97 0.58
N MET A 189 13.52 -12.07 0.50
CA MET A 189 12.81 -13.36 0.52
C MET A 189 13.06 -14.12 -0.79
N ALA A 190 13.02 -13.46 -1.95
CA ALA A 190 13.36 -14.09 -3.23
C ALA A 190 14.81 -14.63 -3.24
N HIS A 191 15.79 -13.80 -2.90
CA HIS A 191 17.20 -14.23 -2.80
C HIS A 191 17.45 -15.30 -1.71
N PHE A 192 16.56 -15.40 -0.71
CA PHE A 192 16.57 -16.51 0.24
C PHE A 192 16.04 -17.81 -0.39
N TRP A 193 14.99 -17.75 -1.21
CA TRP A 193 14.44 -18.93 -1.89
C TRP A 193 15.36 -19.49 -2.96
N GLU A 194 16.06 -18.64 -3.73
CA GLU A 194 17.13 -19.07 -4.65
C GLU A 194 18.20 -19.91 -3.92
N ILE A 195 18.67 -19.41 -2.77
CA ILE A 195 19.60 -20.13 -1.90
C ILE A 195 19.00 -21.44 -1.38
N VAL A 196 17.73 -21.43 -0.95
CA VAL A 196 17.04 -22.63 -0.46
C VAL A 196 16.95 -23.68 -1.56
N GLU A 197 16.49 -23.33 -2.76
CA GLU A 197 16.29 -24.25 -3.89
C GLU A 197 17.57 -25.01 -4.23
N GLU A 198 18.69 -24.31 -4.43
CA GLU A 198 20.00 -24.95 -4.65
C GLU A 198 20.39 -25.91 -3.51
N ASN A 199 20.08 -25.56 -2.26
CA ASN A 199 20.44 -26.35 -1.10
C ASN A 199 19.45 -27.51 -0.80
N ILE A 200 18.27 -27.55 -1.41
CA ILE A 200 17.28 -28.64 -1.23
C ILE A 200 17.15 -29.58 -2.43
N LYS A 201 17.72 -29.26 -3.60
CA LYS A 201 17.63 -30.09 -4.84
C LYS A 201 17.89 -31.59 -4.64
N ASN A 202 18.86 -31.93 -3.77
CA ASN A 202 19.25 -33.32 -3.47
C ASN A 202 18.88 -33.77 -2.05
N ILE A 203 17.97 -33.06 -1.37
CA ILE A 203 17.53 -33.34 0.00
C ILE A 203 16.15 -34.01 -0.01
N LYS A 204 16.00 -35.08 0.78
CA LYS A 204 14.72 -35.77 0.94
C LYS A 204 13.67 -34.86 1.58
N GLU A 205 12.41 -35.03 1.18
CA GLU A 205 11.27 -34.22 1.65
C GLU A 205 11.20 -34.10 3.18
N ASP A 206 11.45 -35.20 3.91
CA ASP A 206 11.43 -35.29 5.38
C ASP A 206 12.46 -34.39 6.08
N LYS A 207 13.37 -33.73 5.34
CA LYS A 207 14.46 -32.90 5.87
C LYS A 207 14.51 -31.50 5.29
N LYS A 208 13.63 -31.13 4.36
CA LYS A 208 13.65 -29.81 3.70
C LYS A 208 13.40 -28.68 4.70
N ASP A 209 12.34 -28.78 5.52
CA ASP A 209 12.02 -27.78 6.55
C ASP A 209 13.18 -27.57 7.54
N ASP A 210 13.85 -28.66 7.88
CA ASP A 210 14.97 -28.67 8.81
C ASP A 210 16.22 -27.99 8.21
N VAL A 211 16.43 -28.10 6.89
CA VAL A 211 17.44 -27.34 6.12
C VAL A 211 17.04 -25.87 5.99
N ILE A 212 15.80 -25.58 5.60
CA ILE A 212 15.27 -24.21 5.43
C ILE A 212 15.42 -23.40 6.73
N LYS A 213 15.06 -24.00 7.87
CA LYS A 213 15.22 -23.36 9.18
C LYS A 213 16.69 -23.07 9.51
N ARG A 214 17.60 -24.02 9.26
CA ARG A 214 19.04 -23.84 9.48
C ARG A 214 19.62 -22.74 8.59
N LEU A 215 19.22 -22.67 7.31
CA LEU A 215 19.60 -21.61 6.38
C LEU A 215 19.08 -20.24 6.86
N GLN A 216 17.81 -20.16 7.27
CA GLN A 216 17.21 -18.93 7.78
C GLN A 216 17.95 -18.42 9.04
N GLU A 217 18.23 -19.31 10.01
CA GLU A 217 19.00 -18.96 11.21
C GLU A 217 20.44 -18.54 10.87
N LYS A 218 21.12 -19.24 9.95
CA LYS A 218 22.48 -18.91 9.51
C LYS A 218 22.54 -17.52 8.83
N LEU A 219 21.68 -17.27 7.86
CA LEU A 219 21.64 -16.00 7.10
C LEU A 219 21.11 -14.81 7.92
N GLN A 220 20.36 -15.06 9.00
CA GLN A 220 19.89 -14.00 9.91
C GLN A 220 20.88 -13.69 11.04
N LYS A 221 21.56 -14.69 11.61
CA LYS A 221 22.35 -14.56 12.87
C LYS A 221 23.86 -14.82 12.69
N GLY A 222 24.26 -15.25 11.51
CA GLY A 222 25.65 -15.58 11.15
C GLY A 222 26.60 -14.39 11.24
N ASP A 223 27.87 -14.73 11.40
CA ASP A 223 29.00 -13.81 11.37
C ASP A 223 29.62 -13.89 9.97
N ILE A 224 29.61 -12.77 9.22
CA ILE A 224 30.13 -12.73 7.84
C ILE A 224 31.60 -13.15 7.76
N ARG A 225 32.39 -12.94 8.82
CA ARG A 225 33.82 -13.32 8.90
C ARG A 225 34.06 -14.83 9.04
N LYS A 226 32.99 -15.62 9.07
CA LYS A 226 33.03 -17.09 9.20
C LYS A 226 32.23 -17.78 8.11
N GLU A 227 31.69 -17.04 7.14
CA GLU A 227 31.00 -17.61 6.01
C GLU A 227 32.00 -17.96 4.90
N GLN A 228 31.89 -19.18 4.39
CA GLN A 228 32.74 -19.71 3.31
C GLN A 228 31.92 -19.98 2.05
N ASN A 229 30.59 -20.09 2.17
CA ASN A 229 29.72 -20.15 1.01
C ASN A 229 29.54 -18.72 0.44
N LYS A 230 30.09 -18.48 -0.75
CA LYS A 230 29.99 -17.22 -1.49
C LYS A 230 28.57 -16.64 -1.52
N GLU A 231 27.57 -17.47 -1.82
CA GLU A 231 26.20 -16.99 -2.03
C GLU A 231 25.54 -16.56 -0.72
N PHE A 232 25.82 -17.30 0.36
CA PHE A 232 25.36 -16.94 1.69
C PHE A 232 26.01 -15.62 2.13
N LEU A 233 27.30 -15.43 1.81
CA LEU A 233 28.04 -14.21 2.07
C LEU A 233 27.49 -13.03 1.25
N ILE A 234 27.13 -13.20 -0.03
CA ILE A 234 26.44 -12.20 -0.85
C ILE A 234 25.13 -11.78 -0.19
N HIS A 235 24.26 -12.74 0.17
CA HIS A 235 22.99 -12.45 0.86
C HIS A 235 23.20 -11.69 2.18
N MET A 236 24.18 -12.11 2.98
CA MET A 236 24.50 -11.48 4.26
C MET A 236 25.11 -10.07 4.09
N LEU A 237 25.90 -9.83 3.04
CA LEU A 237 26.43 -8.52 2.68
C LEU A 237 25.34 -7.57 2.16
N LEU A 238 24.49 -8.01 1.23
CA LEU A 238 23.44 -7.18 0.63
C LEU A 238 22.34 -6.82 1.66
N PHE A 239 21.74 -7.82 2.29
CA PHE A 239 20.56 -7.61 3.14
C PHE A 239 20.89 -7.35 4.62
N GLY A 240 21.93 -7.99 5.15
CA GLY A 240 22.40 -7.84 6.53
C GLY A 240 21.96 -8.94 7.50
N THR A 241 22.71 -9.07 8.59
CA THR A 241 22.47 -10.01 9.70
C THR A 241 22.28 -9.24 11.02
N GLN A 242 21.91 -9.92 12.11
CA GLN A 242 21.87 -9.32 13.46
C GLN A 242 23.23 -8.76 13.93
N LYS A 243 24.33 -9.08 13.23
CA LYS A 243 25.70 -8.61 13.54
C LYS A 243 26.26 -7.66 12.46
N PHE A 244 25.54 -7.43 11.35
CA PHE A 244 26.05 -6.66 10.21
C PHE A 244 24.93 -5.90 9.49
N LYS A 245 25.03 -4.55 9.44
CA LYS A 245 24.17 -3.72 8.61
C LYS A 245 24.44 -4.03 7.13
N GLY A 246 23.44 -4.53 6.39
CA GLY A 246 23.57 -4.78 4.95
C GLY A 246 23.99 -3.53 4.14
N LEU A 247 24.51 -3.76 2.95
CA LEU A 247 24.99 -2.73 2.03
C LEU A 247 23.87 -2.12 1.17
N LEU A 248 22.71 -2.77 1.04
CA LEU A 248 21.57 -2.22 0.31
C LEU A 248 20.66 -1.34 1.17
N THR A 249 20.40 -0.13 0.67
CA THR A 249 19.40 0.83 1.16
C THR A 249 18.29 0.95 0.12
N PHE A 250 17.05 0.66 0.53
CA PHE A 250 15.85 0.88 -0.27
C PHE A 250 15.18 2.16 0.23
N LEU A 251 14.66 3.01 -0.65
CA LEU A 251 13.75 4.11 -0.25
C LEU A 251 12.29 3.65 -0.37
N ASP A 252 11.37 4.41 0.22
CA ASP A 252 9.94 4.17 0.05
C ASP A 252 9.55 4.44 -1.41
N ALA A 253 8.77 3.54 -2.02
CA ALA A 253 8.27 3.72 -3.38
C ALA A 253 6.92 4.43 -3.35
N TYR A 254 6.81 5.49 -4.14
CA TYR A 254 5.62 6.33 -4.27
C TYR A 254 5.07 6.25 -5.71
N PRO A 255 3.75 6.42 -5.90
CA PRO A 255 3.14 6.48 -7.22
C PRO A 255 3.49 7.81 -7.89
N MET A 256 3.79 7.74 -9.19
CA MET A 256 3.91 8.90 -10.07
C MET A 256 2.50 9.39 -10.42
N ILE A 257 2.13 10.59 -9.98
CA ILE A 257 0.80 11.17 -10.18
C ILE A 257 0.88 12.39 -11.10
N ASP A 258 0.17 12.37 -12.23
CA ASP A 258 0.15 13.42 -13.25
C ASP A 258 -1.27 13.70 -13.79
N GLU A 259 -1.36 14.54 -14.83
CA GLU A 259 -2.64 14.90 -15.47
C GLU A 259 -3.43 13.70 -16.01
N SER A 260 -2.77 12.64 -16.46
CA SER A 260 -3.38 11.47 -17.09
C SER A 260 -4.01 10.50 -16.08
N ASN A 261 -3.46 10.46 -14.86
CA ASN A 261 -3.81 9.45 -13.86
C ASN A 261 -4.31 9.99 -12.50
N LYS A 262 -4.21 11.30 -12.19
CA LYS A 262 -4.71 11.89 -10.92
C LYS A 262 -6.19 11.58 -10.60
N ASN A 263 -7.00 11.35 -11.63
CA ASN A 263 -8.42 10.99 -11.51
C ASN A 263 -8.66 9.47 -11.38
N LYS A 264 -7.59 8.65 -11.37
CA LYS A 264 -7.61 7.18 -11.46
C LYS A 264 -6.62 6.51 -10.50
N ILE A 265 -6.25 7.19 -9.40
CA ILE A 265 -5.30 6.65 -8.41
C ILE A 265 -5.94 5.59 -7.51
N PHE A 266 -7.26 5.69 -7.27
CA PHE A 266 -7.96 4.83 -6.32
C PHE A 266 -9.17 4.11 -6.93
N ASP A 267 -9.25 2.82 -6.64
CA ASP A 267 -10.37 1.93 -6.95
C ASP A 267 -11.09 1.53 -5.65
N LEU A 268 -12.43 1.49 -5.69
CA LEU A 268 -13.24 0.92 -4.61
C LEU A 268 -13.40 -0.59 -4.81
N ASP A 269 -13.07 -1.36 -3.78
CA ASP A 269 -13.18 -2.81 -3.78
C ASP A 269 -13.96 -3.35 -2.56
N LEU A 270 -14.24 -4.65 -2.55
CA LEU A 270 -15.16 -5.30 -1.62
C LEU A 270 -14.65 -6.68 -1.15
N ILE A 271 -14.62 -6.90 0.16
CA ILE A 271 -14.44 -8.22 0.78
C ILE A 271 -15.72 -8.62 1.50
N ASN A 272 -16.26 -9.80 1.20
CA ASN A 272 -17.31 -10.41 2.02
C ASN A 272 -16.67 -11.21 3.15
N VAL A 273 -16.98 -10.87 4.40
CA VAL A 273 -16.61 -11.68 5.57
C VAL A 273 -17.75 -12.66 5.86
N HIS A 274 -17.46 -13.95 5.77
CA HIS A 274 -18.45 -15.04 5.92
C HIS A 274 -18.53 -15.63 7.34
N TYR A 275 -17.55 -15.39 8.21
CA TYR A 275 -17.53 -15.92 9.58
C TYR A 275 -17.21 -14.82 10.60
N LYS A 276 -18.02 -13.76 10.63
CA LYS A 276 -17.77 -12.59 11.49
C LYS A 276 -17.87 -12.96 12.97
N SER A 277 -18.79 -13.86 13.33
CA SER A 277 -18.93 -14.34 14.71
C SER A 277 -17.79 -15.25 15.17
N TYR A 278 -17.08 -15.91 14.26
CA TYR A 278 -15.83 -16.60 14.59
C TYR A 278 -14.76 -15.60 15.02
N TYR A 279 -14.42 -14.64 14.16
CA TYR A 279 -13.33 -13.68 14.42
C TYR A 279 -13.63 -12.66 15.54
N THR A 280 -14.90 -12.32 15.79
CA THR A 280 -15.27 -11.27 16.77
C THR A 280 -15.94 -11.79 18.05
N GLN A 281 -16.43 -13.03 18.07
CA GLN A 281 -17.19 -13.58 19.22
C GLN A 281 -16.74 -14.99 19.62
N ASN A 282 -15.66 -15.53 19.04
CA ASN A 282 -15.11 -16.86 19.34
C ASN A 282 -16.12 -18.02 19.17
N LYS A 283 -17.17 -17.82 18.37
CA LYS A 283 -18.16 -18.86 18.04
C LYS A 283 -17.62 -19.80 16.95
N PRO A 284 -18.02 -21.08 16.89
CA PRO A 284 -17.61 -21.96 15.79
C PRO A 284 -18.07 -21.37 14.43
N PRO A 285 -17.26 -21.48 13.37
CA PRO A 285 -17.63 -20.99 12.04
C PRO A 285 -18.75 -21.87 11.47
N GLY A 286 -19.68 -21.26 10.73
CA GLY A 286 -20.80 -21.98 10.15
C GLY A 286 -21.39 -21.26 8.94
N ASP A 287 -21.72 -22.03 7.90
CA ASP A 287 -22.10 -21.54 6.56
C ASP A 287 -23.49 -20.88 6.48
N TRP A 288 -24.11 -20.62 7.64
CA TRP A 288 -25.39 -19.91 7.79
C TRP A 288 -25.20 -18.42 8.17
N GLU A 289 -23.97 -17.95 8.38
CA GLU A 289 -23.70 -16.51 8.54
C GLU A 289 -23.91 -15.76 7.21
N ASN A 290 -24.72 -14.69 7.23
CA ASN A 290 -24.89 -13.83 6.06
C ASN A 290 -23.56 -13.12 5.73
N PRO A 291 -23.16 -13.02 4.44
CA PRO A 291 -21.94 -12.32 4.05
C PRO A 291 -22.01 -10.86 4.48
N ASN A 292 -21.06 -10.42 5.30
CA ASN A 292 -20.91 -9.02 5.69
C ASN A 292 -19.98 -8.31 4.69
N PRO A 293 -20.50 -7.49 3.75
CA PRO A 293 -19.65 -6.74 2.82
C PRO A 293 -18.82 -5.69 3.56
N VAL A 294 -17.52 -5.62 3.28
CA VAL A 294 -16.59 -4.61 3.76
C VAL A 294 -15.96 -3.90 2.57
N TYR A 295 -16.34 -2.65 2.33
CA TYR A 295 -15.84 -1.82 1.23
C TYR A 295 -14.54 -1.09 1.61
N PHE A 296 -13.59 -0.98 0.69
CA PHE A 296 -12.27 -0.39 0.97
C PHE A 296 -11.60 0.21 -0.28
N LEU A 297 -10.65 1.12 -0.05
CA LEU A 297 -9.87 1.72 -1.14
C LEU A 297 -8.63 0.89 -1.46
N THR A 298 -8.34 0.79 -2.75
CA THR A 298 -7.15 0.19 -3.34
C THR A 298 -6.45 1.21 -4.23
N VAL A 299 -5.16 1.02 -4.51
CA VAL A 299 -4.54 1.73 -5.64
C VAL A 299 -4.97 1.01 -6.92
N SER A 300 -5.45 1.77 -7.90
CA SER A 300 -5.88 1.23 -9.20
C SER A 300 -4.72 0.58 -9.97
N LYS A 301 -5.05 -0.20 -10.99
CA LYS A 301 -4.06 -0.72 -11.95
C LYS A 301 -3.60 0.32 -12.98
N GLY A 302 -2.43 0.11 -13.57
CA GLY A 302 -1.74 1.02 -14.49
C GLY A 302 -0.99 2.16 -13.81
N ILE A 303 -0.87 2.17 -12.48
CA ILE A 303 -0.19 3.22 -11.72
C ILE A 303 1.30 2.89 -11.58
N GLU A 304 2.14 3.81 -12.07
CA GLU A 304 3.60 3.67 -12.04
C GLU A 304 4.16 4.02 -10.67
N PHE A 305 5.05 3.17 -10.14
CA PHE A 305 5.82 3.39 -8.93
C PHE A 305 7.31 3.47 -9.23
N HIS A 306 8.03 4.32 -8.49
CA HIS A 306 9.47 4.53 -8.65
C HIS A 306 10.24 3.87 -7.50
N PHE A 307 11.02 2.84 -7.82
CA PHE A 307 11.72 1.99 -6.86
C PHE A 307 13.20 2.35 -6.79
N TRP A 308 13.62 2.94 -5.67
CA TRP A 308 14.98 3.43 -5.46
C TRP A 308 15.80 2.44 -4.63
N VAL A 309 16.93 1.98 -5.17
CA VAL A 309 17.88 1.10 -4.47
C VAL A 309 19.30 1.67 -4.59
N LEU A 310 19.94 1.86 -3.44
CA LEU A 310 21.30 2.38 -3.32
C LEU A 310 22.20 1.36 -2.63
N PHE A 311 23.46 1.30 -3.05
CA PHE A 311 24.48 0.38 -2.52
C PHE A 311 25.60 1.16 -1.81
N ASP A 312 25.94 0.73 -0.60
CA ASP A 312 26.94 1.33 0.31
C ASP A 312 28.38 1.00 -0.16
N SER A 313 28.75 1.52 -1.34
CA SER A 313 30.03 1.20 -2.01
C SER A 313 31.23 1.62 -1.16
N TYR A 314 31.15 2.75 -0.44
CA TYR A 314 32.18 3.15 0.52
C TYR A 314 32.48 2.06 1.55
N ARG A 315 31.46 1.43 2.16
CA ARG A 315 31.69 0.31 3.08
C ARG A 315 32.12 -0.98 2.38
N ALA A 316 31.68 -1.22 1.16
CA ALA A 316 32.17 -2.34 0.34
C ALA A 316 33.70 -2.23 0.10
N GLU A 317 34.18 -1.08 -0.35
CA GLU A 317 35.62 -0.83 -0.54
C GLU A 317 36.44 -0.92 0.76
N LYS A 318 35.86 -0.56 1.92
CA LYS A 318 36.56 -0.80 3.21
C LYS A 318 36.63 -2.28 3.58
N LEU A 319 35.69 -3.11 3.13
CA LEU A 319 35.63 -4.54 3.45
C LEU A 319 36.62 -5.37 2.62
N LYS A 320 37.00 -4.95 1.40
CA LYS A 320 38.06 -5.61 0.60
C LYS A 320 39.40 -5.77 1.34
N LYS A 321 39.66 -4.95 2.37
CA LYS A 321 40.85 -5.05 3.24
C LYS A 321 40.93 -6.33 4.08
N TYR A 322 39.91 -7.18 4.05
CA TYR A 322 39.93 -8.53 4.59
C TYR A 322 39.77 -9.50 3.42
N ASN A 323 40.77 -10.35 3.19
CA ASN A 323 40.88 -11.20 1.99
C ASN A 323 39.62 -12.05 1.72
N ASP A 324 38.93 -12.47 2.79
CA ASP A 324 37.69 -13.26 2.72
C ASP A 324 36.55 -12.56 1.96
N PHE A 325 36.59 -11.23 1.84
CA PHE A 325 35.58 -10.42 1.16
C PHE A 325 36.02 -9.87 -0.20
N GLU A 326 37.32 -9.83 -0.49
CA GLU A 326 37.85 -9.12 -1.67
C GLU A 326 37.27 -9.64 -2.99
N ASN A 327 37.32 -10.94 -3.22
CA ASN A 327 36.80 -11.57 -4.44
C ASN A 327 35.30 -11.32 -4.63
N VAL A 328 34.51 -11.54 -3.57
CA VAL A 328 33.04 -11.40 -3.59
C VAL A 328 32.64 -9.94 -3.82
N ILE A 329 33.35 -8.99 -3.22
CA ILE A 329 33.06 -7.57 -3.40
C ILE A 329 33.52 -7.09 -4.77
N ASN A 330 34.66 -7.54 -5.30
CA ASN A 330 35.08 -7.21 -6.66
C ASN A 330 34.03 -7.69 -7.70
N GLU A 331 33.43 -8.87 -7.50
CA GLU A 331 32.35 -9.39 -8.36
C GLU A 331 31.05 -8.58 -8.29
N LEU A 332 30.66 -8.11 -7.08
CA LEU A 332 29.49 -7.24 -6.88
C LEU A 332 29.68 -5.82 -7.45
N LEU A 333 30.92 -5.38 -7.63
CA LEU A 333 31.29 -4.08 -8.20
C LEU A 333 31.60 -4.13 -9.70
N ASP A 334 31.73 -5.35 -10.26
CA ASP A 334 32.21 -5.60 -11.61
C ASP A 334 31.38 -4.90 -12.69
N ASN A 335 32.05 -4.53 -13.78
CA ASN A 335 31.50 -3.76 -14.92
C ASN A 335 30.63 -2.57 -14.49
N ASN A 336 31.09 -1.78 -13.51
CA ASN A 336 30.35 -0.65 -12.95
C ASN A 336 28.98 -1.07 -12.36
N TYR A 337 29.04 -2.04 -11.43
CA TYR A 337 27.89 -2.62 -10.73
C TYR A 337 26.88 -3.32 -11.65
N GLU A 338 27.26 -3.75 -12.86
CA GLU A 338 26.34 -4.35 -13.83
C GLU A 338 25.74 -5.67 -13.32
N ASN A 339 26.56 -6.57 -12.78
CA ASN A 339 26.08 -7.83 -12.20
C ASN A 339 25.07 -7.59 -11.06
N LEU A 340 25.38 -6.65 -10.16
CA LEU A 340 24.52 -6.27 -9.04
C LEU A 340 23.22 -5.60 -9.51
N ARG A 341 23.28 -4.72 -10.52
CA ARG A 341 22.13 -4.07 -11.16
C ARG A 341 21.21 -5.11 -11.78
N ASN A 342 21.76 -5.98 -12.64
CA ASN A 342 20.98 -6.97 -13.37
C ASN A 342 20.32 -7.95 -12.39
N LYS A 343 21.06 -8.43 -11.38
CA LYS A 343 20.49 -9.32 -10.36
C LYS A 343 19.43 -8.65 -9.49
N LEU A 344 19.61 -7.38 -9.10
CA LEU A 344 18.60 -6.66 -8.32
C LEU A 344 17.39 -6.20 -9.15
N LYS A 345 17.56 -5.98 -10.46
CA LYS A 345 16.45 -5.75 -11.38
C LYS A 345 15.63 -7.03 -11.54
N GLU A 346 16.26 -8.15 -11.92
CA GLU A 346 15.65 -9.48 -12.01
C GLU A 346 14.88 -9.82 -10.74
N LEU A 347 15.54 -9.81 -9.57
CA LEU A 347 14.90 -10.09 -8.28
C LEU A 347 13.70 -9.18 -7.99
N LEU A 348 13.77 -7.88 -8.32
CA LEU A 348 12.70 -6.93 -8.02
C LEU A 348 11.52 -7.07 -8.99
N GLU A 349 11.79 -7.27 -10.28
CA GLU A 349 10.79 -7.49 -11.32
C GLU A 349 10.08 -8.83 -11.11
N ASP A 350 10.81 -9.94 -10.98
CA ASP A 350 10.21 -11.26 -10.75
C ASP A 350 9.45 -11.31 -9.43
N THR A 351 9.98 -10.73 -8.35
CA THR A 351 9.26 -10.72 -7.07
C THR A 351 7.94 -9.95 -7.16
N LEU A 352 7.92 -8.79 -7.80
CA LEU A 352 6.72 -7.97 -7.94
C LEU A 352 5.74 -8.53 -8.99
N THR A 353 6.22 -9.30 -9.97
CA THR A 353 5.39 -9.94 -11.01
C THR A 353 4.81 -11.29 -10.55
N LEU A 354 5.53 -12.05 -9.73
CA LEU A 354 5.13 -13.42 -9.30
C LEU A 354 4.52 -13.48 -7.90
N TYR A 355 5.02 -12.67 -6.95
CA TYR A 355 4.57 -12.70 -5.55
C TYR A 355 3.86 -11.42 -5.10
N GLY A 356 4.05 -10.32 -5.84
CA GLY A 356 3.47 -9.01 -5.55
C GLY A 356 3.98 -8.38 -4.25
N VAL A 357 3.35 -7.28 -3.85
CA VAL A 357 3.69 -6.56 -2.61
C VAL A 357 2.45 -5.99 -1.92
N GLY A 358 2.53 -5.88 -0.60
CA GLY A 358 1.43 -5.40 0.23
C GLY A 358 0.68 -6.55 0.88
N ALA A 359 -0.64 -6.62 0.68
CA ALA A 359 -1.51 -7.60 1.33
C ALA A 359 -2.52 -8.19 0.33
N LYS A 360 -2.97 -9.43 0.61
CA LYS A 360 -3.82 -10.26 -0.27
C LYS A 360 -3.20 -10.62 -1.64
N THR A 361 -1.87 -10.71 -1.72
CA THR A 361 -1.15 -11.17 -2.92
C THR A 361 -1.55 -12.58 -3.40
N ARG A 362 -2.05 -13.45 -2.51
CA ARG A 362 -2.67 -14.75 -2.88
C ARG A 362 -4.04 -14.64 -3.57
N LEU A 363 -4.52 -13.42 -3.81
CA LEU A 363 -5.72 -13.06 -4.57
C LEU A 363 -5.32 -12.01 -5.63
N ASP A 364 -4.08 -12.11 -6.13
CA ASP A 364 -3.47 -11.33 -7.22
C ASP A 364 -3.35 -9.81 -6.98
N TYR A 365 -3.64 -9.32 -5.77
CA TYR A 365 -3.44 -7.92 -5.41
C TYR A 365 -1.95 -7.57 -5.30
N GLY A 366 -1.58 -6.39 -5.81
CA GLY A 366 -0.23 -5.83 -5.67
C GLY A 366 0.81 -6.47 -6.59
N ILE A 367 0.37 -7.20 -7.63
CA ILE A 367 1.20 -7.64 -8.75
C ILE A 367 1.54 -6.44 -9.65
N PHE A 368 2.75 -6.42 -10.17
CA PHE A 368 3.23 -5.40 -11.11
C PHE A 368 3.46 -5.98 -12.51
N ASP A 369 3.36 -5.11 -13.52
CA ASP A 369 3.83 -5.38 -14.87
C ASP A 369 5.36 -5.49 -14.83
N GLY A 370 5.91 -6.65 -15.20
CA GLY A 370 7.34 -6.79 -15.48
C GLY A 370 7.76 -5.86 -16.61
N GLY A 371 8.93 -5.21 -16.50
CA GLY A 371 9.42 -4.28 -17.51
C GLY A 371 9.50 -4.94 -18.90
N ASN A 372 9.12 -4.18 -19.94
CA ASN A 372 9.02 -4.67 -21.32
C ASN A 372 10.22 -5.54 -21.73
N LYS A 373 9.93 -6.76 -22.19
CA LYS A 373 10.85 -7.61 -22.97
C LYS A 373 10.89 -7.17 -24.44
#